data_AF-A0A6C2DTX2-F1
#
_entry.id   AF-A0A6C2DTX2-F1
#
_cell.length_a   1.000
_cell.length_b   1.000
_cell.length_c   1.000
_cell.angle_alpha   90.00
_cell.angle_beta   90.00
_cell.angle_gamma   90.00
#
_symmetry.space_group_name_H-M   'P 1'
#
loop_
_entity.id
_entity.type
_entity.pdbx_description
1 polymer ?
#
loop_
_entity_poly.entity_id
_entity_poly.type
_entity_poly.pdbx_seq_one_letter_code
_entity_poly.pdbx_strand_id
1 'polypeptide(L)'
;MWRKNKLIGKWQDQKNPNVSLEFLSDGKVIYTKIGKLESWESSSDVKKWEIIEGNRLLIEGGQALKITFEGNTLTLSSEKIQLKYNRIN
;
A
#
# COMPACT_ATOMS: atom_id res chain seq x y z
N MET A 1 2.54 0.98 -21.82
CA MET A 1 1.92 1.03 -20.48
C MET A 1 3.00 0.77 -19.43
N TRP A 2 3.40 1.74 -18.59
CA TRP A 2 4.65 1.65 -17.80
C TRP A 2 4.54 1.99 -16.30
N ARG A 3 3.38 2.41 -15.78
CA ARG A 3 3.25 2.90 -14.39
C ARG A 3 2.71 1.88 -13.36
N LYS A 4 1.82 0.95 -13.75
CA LYS A 4 1.29 -0.08 -12.82
C LYS A 4 2.38 -1.00 -12.27
N ASN A 5 3.39 -1.33 -13.09
CA ASN A 5 4.41 -2.31 -12.73
C ASN A 5 5.29 -1.89 -11.54
N LYS A 6 5.47 -0.59 -11.31
CA LYS A 6 6.31 -0.11 -10.20
C LYS A 6 5.63 -0.26 -8.84
N LEU A 7 4.29 -0.19 -8.79
CA LEU A 7 3.53 -0.35 -7.55
C LEU A 7 3.37 -1.83 -7.16
N ILE A 8 3.26 -2.72 -8.14
CA ILE A 8 3.09 -4.17 -7.92
C ILE A 8 4.25 -4.72 -7.09
N GLY A 9 3.94 -5.48 -6.05
CA GLY A 9 4.88 -6.05 -5.07
C GLY A 9 4.50 -5.76 -3.62
N LYS A 10 5.34 -6.22 -2.69
CA LYS A 10 5.16 -6.04 -1.25
C LYS A 10 5.87 -4.79 -0.73
N TRP A 11 5.18 -4.08 0.16
CA TRP A 11 5.64 -2.84 0.76
C TRP A 11 5.38 -2.87 2.27
N GLN A 12 6.38 -2.58 3.09
CA GLN A 12 6.26 -2.52 4.55
C GLN A 12 6.18 -1.08 5.01
N ASP A 13 5.27 -0.77 5.93
CA ASP A 13 5.16 0.57 6.52
C ASP A 13 6.43 0.91 7.31
N GLN A 14 6.99 2.09 7.05
CA GLN A 14 8.24 2.53 7.69
C GLN A 14 8.09 2.79 9.19
N LYS A 15 6.90 3.16 9.66
CA LYS A 15 6.63 3.46 11.08
C LYS A 15 6.19 2.21 11.85
N ASN A 16 5.51 1.29 11.18
CA ASN A 16 5.01 0.05 11.75
C ASN A 16 5.48 -1.15 10.91
N PRO A 17 6.58 -1.82 11.29
CA PRO A 17 7.09 -2.98 10.54
C PRO A 17 6.11 -4.18 10.51
N ASN A 18 5.12 -4.15 11.41
CA ASN A 18 4.02 -5.10 11.48
C ASN A 18 2.93 -4.88 10.41
N VAL A 19 2.98 -3.78 9.65
CA VAL A 19 2.00 -3.44 8.63
C VAL A 19 2.64 -3.55 7.25
N SER A 20 2.00 -4.27 6.35
CA SER A 20 2.43 -4.36 4.95
C SER A 20 1.25 -4.28 3.97
N LEU A 21 1.57 -3.82 2.76
CA LEU A 21 0.68 -3.73 1.61
C LEU A 21 1.29 -4.54 0.46
N GLU A 22 0.52 -5.46 -0.12
CA GLU A 22 0.92 -6.18 -1.32
C GLU A 22 0.01 -5.80 -2.48
N PHE A 23 0.55 -5.10 -3.48
CA PHE A 23 -0.19 -4.77 -4.69
C PHE A 23 0.00 -5.86 -5.74
N LEU A 24 -1.10 -6.48 -6.15
CA LEU A 24 -1.13 -7.55 -7.14
C LEU A 24 -1.45 -6.99 -8.53
N SER A 25 -0.97 -7.69 -9.57
CA SER A 25 -1.17 -7.31 -10.97
C SER A 25 -2.63 -7.36 -11.43
N ASP A 26 -3.48 -8.11 -10.74
CA ASP A 26 -4.91 -8.23 -11.01
C ASP A 26 -5.75 -7.06 -10.43
N GLY A 27 -5.10 -6.06 -9.83
CA GLY A 27 -5.77 -4.89 -9.25
C GLY A 27 -6.28 -5.11 -7.83
N LYS A 28 -5.82 -6.15 -7.13
CA LYS A 28 -6.06 -6.34 -5.70
C LYS A 28 -4.87 -5.89 -4.87
N VAL A 29 -5.17 -5.36 -3.70
CA VAL A 29 -4.19 -4.98 -2.68
C VAL A 29 -4.52 -5.75 -1.41
N ILE A 30 -3.51 -6.38 -0.83
CA ILE A 30 -3.63 -7.10 0.44
C ILE A 30 -3.01 -6.22 1.51
N TYR A 31 -3.83 -5.80 2.48
CA TYR A 31 -3.35 -5.18 3.69
C TYR A 31 -3.13 -6.25 4.75
N THR A 32 -1.94 -6.32 5.32
CA THR A 32 -1.60 -7.27 6.38
C THR A 32 -1.14 -6.51 7.62
N LYS A 33 -1.73 -6.82 8.77
CA LYS A 33 -1.31 -6.30 10.08
C LYS A 33 -1.00 -7.45 11.04
N ILE A 34 0.26 -7.56 11.42
CA ILE A 34 0.87 -8.59 12.26
C ILE A 34 0.95 -8.06 13.70
N GLY A 35 -0.08 -8.26 14.53
CA GLY A 35 -0.21 -7.47 15.77
C GLY A 35 0.23 -8.10 17.10
N LYS A 36 1.50 -8.37 17.44
CA LYS A 36 2.06 -8.99 18.70
C LYS A 36 1.16 -9.87 19.64
N LEU A 37 1.60 -11.12 19.89
CA LEU A 37 0.99 -12.14 20.76
C LEU A 37 0.28 -11.59 22.02
N GLU A 38 -1.04 -11.79 22.12
CA GLU A 38 -1.74 -12.22 23.34
C GLU A 38 -3.23 -12.60 23.08
N SER A 39 -3.78 -12.31 21.90
CA SER A 39 -5.00 -12.93 21.35
C SER A 39 -5.11 -12.51 19.88
N TRP A 40 -4.73 -13.36 18.92
CA TRP A 40 -4.58 -12.96 17.51
C TRP A 40 -5.68 -13.46 16.60
N GLU A 41 -6.32 -12.51 15.92
CA GLU A 41 -6.68 -12.69 14.51
C GLU A 41 -5.66 -11.91 13.67
N SER A 42 -4.90 -12.62 12.83
CA SER A 42 -4.23 -12.00 11.69
C SER A 42 -5.32 -11.51 10.73
N SER A 43 -5.59 -10.21 10.70
CA SER A 43 -6.52 -9.64 9.73
C SER A 43 -5.76 -9.29 8.45
N SER A 44 -6.11 -10.01 7.37
CA SER A 44 -5.72 -9.65 6.02
C SER A 44 -6.95 -9.15 5.27
N ASP A 45 -6.96 -7.86 4.96
CA ASP A 45 -8.04 -7.24 4.18
C ASP A 45 -7.62 -7.17 2.71
N VAL A 46 -8.42 -7.79 1.84
CA VAL A 46 -8.24 -7.72 0.40
C VAL A 46 -9.17 -6.66 -0.16
N LYS A 47 -8.60 -5.64 -0.80
CA LYS A 47 -9.34 -4.55 -1.44
C LYS A 47 -8.94 -4.40 -2.89
N LYS A 48 -9.81 -3.80 -3.71
CA LYS A 48 -9.42 -3.39 -5.06
C LYS A 48 -8.63 -2.10 -5.03
N TRP A 49 -7.69 -1.94 -5.95
CA TRP A 49 -6.97 -0.69 -6.17
C TRP A 49 -6.85 -0.34 -7.64
N GLU A 50 -6.73 0.95 -7.92
CA GLU A 50 -6.49 1.46 -9.25
C GLU A 50 -5.63 2.72 -9.21
N ILE A 51 -4.91 2.97 -10.31
CA ILE A 51 -4.25 4.27 -10.54
C ILE A 51 -5.19 5.11 -11.37
N ILE A 52 -5.69 6.19 -10.76
CA ILE A 52 -6.51 7.19 -11.44
C ILE A 52 -5.65 8.36 -11.94
N GLU A 53 -6.26 9.31 -12.62
CA GLU A 53 -5.59 10.49 -13.17
C GLU A 53 -4.74 11.25 -12.12
N GLY A 54 -3.61 11.78 -12.57
CA GLY A 54 -2.68 12.53 -11.71
C GLY A 54 -1.79 11.66 -10.80
N ASN A 55 -1.57 10.39 -11.14
CA ASN A 55 -0.73 9.46 -10.36
C ASN A 55 -1.25 9.25 -8.94
N ARG A 56 -2.57 9.10 -8.82
CA ARG A 56 -3.26 8.88 -7.55
C ARG A 56 -3.70 7.42 -7.44
N LEU A 57 -3.47 6.83 -6.27
CA LEU A 57 -3.95 5.52 -5.88
C LEU A 57 -5.35 5.68 -5.29
N LEU A 58 -6.33 4.97 -5.84
CA LEU A 58 -7.61 4.76 -5.18
C LEU A 58 -7.65 3.32 -4.67
N ILE A 59 -7.96 3.14 -3.38
CA ILE A 59 -8.25 1.84 -2.78
C ILE A 59 -9.74 1.81 -2.44
N GLU A 60 -10.41 0.70 -2.71
CA GLU A 60 -11.85 0.53 -2.49
C GLU A 60 -12.27 0.90 -1.06
N GLY A 61 -13.28 1.77 -0.95
CA GLY A 61 -13.76 2.32 0.33
C GLY A 61 -12.80 3.30 1.01
N GLY A 62 -11.78 3.79 0.30
CA GLY A 62 -10.85 4.81 0.77
C GLY A 62 -10.89 6.08 -0.08
N GLN A 63 -9.99 7.01 0.24
CA GLN A 63 -9.78 8.24 -0.53
C GLN A 63 -8.63 8.05 -1.55
N ALA A 64 -8.63 8.87 -2.59
CA ALA A 64 -7.52 8.92 -3.53
C ALA A 64 -6.27 9.53 -2.86
N LEU A 65 -5.15 8.81 -2.93
CA LEU A 65 -3.85 9.21 -2.37
C LEU A 65 -2.86 9.47 -3.50
N LYS A 66 -2.12 10.58 -3.45
CA LYS A 66 -1.02 10.84 -4.38
C LYS A 66 0.10 9.83 -4.16
N ILE A 67 0.61 9.29 -5.26
CA ILE A 67 1.72 8.33 -5.26
C ILE A 67 3.01 9.06 -5.62
N THR A 68 4.04 8.87 -4.82
CA THR A 68 5.42 9.28 -5.13
C THR A 68 6.36 8.10 -4.89
N PHE A 69 7.30 7.88 -5.81
CA PHE A 69 8.33 6.86 -5.67
C PHE A 69 9.71 7.51 -5.58
N GLU A 70 10.47 7.18 -4.54
CA GLU A 70 11.86 7.57 -4.36
C GLU A 70 12.71 6.31 -4.14
N GLY A 71 13.35 5.82 -5.20
CA GLY A 71 14.03 4.52 -5.20
C GLY A 71 13.08 3.37 -4.84
N ASN A 72 13.37 2.70 -3.72
CA ASN A 72 12.57 1.61 -3.15
C ASN A 72 11.54 2.08 -2.10
N THR A 73 11.34 3.40 -1.99
CA THR A 73 10.34 3.98 -1.07
C THR A 73 9.10 4.39 -1.85
N LEU A 74 7.94 3.91 -1.41
CA LEU A 74 6.61 4.35 -1.83
C LEU A 74 6.07 5.33 -0.80
N THR A 75 5.71 6.53 -1.24
CA THR A 75 4.97 7.49 -0.41
C THR A 75 3.55 7.63 -0.93
N LEU A 76 2.57 7.39 -0.07
CA LEU A 76 1.16 7.67 -0.30
C LEU A 76 0.75 8.88 0.53
N SER A 77 0.34 9.97 -0.12
CA SER A 77 -0.01 11.21 0.57
C SER A 77 -1.36 11.80 0.17
N SER A 78 -2.00 12.47 1.12
CA SER A 78 -3.14 13.36 0.93
C SER A 78 -2.89 14.64 1.72
N GLU A 79 -3.85 15.57 1.72
CA GLU A 79 -3.74 16.81 2.50
C GLU A 79 -3.56 16.59 4.01
N LYS A 80 -4.04 15.45 4.54
CA LYS A 80 -4.04 15.17 5.98
C LYS A 80 -3.07 14.08 6.42
N ILE A 81 -2.63 13.23 5.48
CA ILE A 81 -1.91 11.99 5.81
C ILE A 81 -0.74 11.80 4.85
N GLN A 82 0.41 11.40 5.38
CA GLN A 82 1.55 10.93 4.58
C GLN A 82 2.04 9.60 5.15
N LEU A 83 1.89 8.54 4.37
CA LEU A 83 2.32 7.18 4.69
C LEU A 83 3.52 6.84 3.80
N LYS A 84 4.55 6.25 4.41
CA LYS A 84 5.78 5.86 3.72
C LYS A 84 6.00 4.38 3.90
N TYR A 85 6.30 3.71 2.81
CA TYR A 85 6.52 2.28 2.75
C TYR A 85 7.82 1.95 2.03
N ASN A 86 8.52 0.92 2.48
CA ASN A 86 9.70 0.38 1.82
C ASN A 86 9.35 -0.90 1.08
N ARG A 87 9.90 -1.07 -0.12
CA ARG A 87 9.76 -2.32 -0.86
C ARG A 87 10.50 -3.44 -0.15
N ILE A 88 9.86 -4.60 -0.03
CA ILE A 88 10.43 -5.82 0.54
C ILE A 88 10.35 -6.95 -0.51
N ASN A 89 11.24 -7.93 -0.43
CA ASN A 89 11.26 -9.11 -1.30
C ASN A 89 10.29 -10.19 -0.80
#